data_AF-A0AAQ3X026-F1
#
_entry.id   AF-A0AAQ3X026-F1
#
_cell.length_a   1.000
_cell.length_b   1.000
_cell.length_c   1.000
_cell.angle_alpha   90.00
_cell.angle_beta   90.00
_cell.angle_gamma   90.00
#
_symmetry.space_group_name_H-M   'P 1'
#
loop_
_entity.id
_entity.type
_entity.pdbx_description
1 polymer ?
#
loop_
_entity_poly.entity_id
_entity_poly.type
_entity_poly.pdbx_seq_one_letter_code
_entity_poly.pdbx_strand_id
1 'polypeptide(L)'
;MGPFQATARDSSPLNHRVSLLEESLGSHGILALHRPSCPALLARLDSVKQWWFTVGHSSVPKKGTRSLLLLVVWQIWLERNARIFQRRERSAPDLIANIKAEARLWGLA
;
A
#
# COMPACT_ATOMS: atom_id res chain seq x y z
N MET A 1 -37.68 -36.81 29.89
CA MET A 1 -36.69 -36.33 28.89
C MET A 1 -37.46 -35.80 27.70
N GLY A 2 -37.57 -34.49 27.56
CA GLY A 2 -38.16 -33.82 26.39
C GLY A 2 -37.14 -32.80 25.85
N PRO A 3 -37.05 -32.58 24.53
CA PRO A 3 -35.96 -31.78 23.96
C PRO A 3 -36.22 -30.28 24.11
N PHE A 4 -35.19 -29.56 24.53
CA PHE A 4 -35.12 -28.10 24.58
C PHE A 4 -35.00 -27.56 23.14
N GLN A 5 -36.07 -27.00 22.60
CA GLN A 5 -36.02 -26.25 21.34
C GLN A 5 -35.49 -24.85 21.62
N ALA A 6 -34.28 -24.55 21.14
CA ALA A 6 -33.69 -23.21 21.14
C ALA A 6 -33.66 -22.67 19.71
N THR A 7 -34.74 -22.01 19.27
CA THR A 7 -34.73 -21.19 18.06
C THR A 7 -35.63 -19.97 18.23
N ALA A 8 -35.03 -18.78 18.15
CA ALA A 8 -35.57 -17.51 17.65
C ALA A 8 -34.69 -16.38 18.22
N ARG A 9 -33.64 -16.00 17.48
CA ARG A 9 -33.63 -14.73 16.72
C ARG A 9 -33.83 -13.52 17.63
N ASP A 10 -32.75 -13.15 18.31
CA ASP A 10 -32.53 -11.80 18.80
C ASP A 10 -32.61 -10.82 17.61
N SER A 11 -33.78 -10.20 17.48
CA SER A 11 -34.10 -9.23 16.44
C SER A 11 -33.82 -7.85 17.01
N SER A 12 -32.53 -7.57 17.23
CA SER A 12 -32.09 -6.29 17.75
C SER A 12 -32.35 -5.18 16.73
N PRO A 13 -33.07 -4.09 17.10
CA PRO A 13 -33.51 -3.01 16.20
C PRO A 13 -32.38 -2.17 15.61
N LEU A 14 -31.14 -2.42 16.05
CA LEU A 14 -29.92 -1.83 15.50
C LEU A 14 -29.52 -2.44 14.16
N ASN A 15 -29.81 -3.73 13.93
CA ASN A 15 -29.44 -4.40 12.68
C ASN A 15 -30.22 -3.87 11.48
N HIS A 16 -31.50 -3.52 11.67
CA HIS A 16 -32.32 -2.89 10.63
C HIS A 16 -31.83 -1.49 10.26
N ARG A 17 -31.26 -0.75 11.23
CA ARG A 17 -30.72 0.60 10.98
C ARG A 17 -29.37 0.57 10.26
N VAL A 18 -28.57 -0.48 10.48
CA VAL A 18 -27.30 -0.70 9.75
C VAL A 18 -27.59 -1.04 8.28
N SER A 19 -28.60 -1.87 8.00
CA SER A 19 -29.00 -2.20 6.63
C SER A 19 -29.45 -0.99 5.81
N LEU A 20 -30.22 -0.08 6.43
CA LEU A 20 -30.69 1.15 5.76
C LEU A 20 -29.55 2.15 5.46
N LEU A 21 -28.50 2.17 6.29
CA LEU A 21 -27.31 3.01 6.06
C LEU A 21 -26.44 2.43 4.94
N GLU A 22 -26.25 1.12 4.88
CA GLU A 22 -25.54 0.43 3.80
C GLU A 22 -26.28 0.58 2.45
N GLU A 23 -27.62 0.50 2.47
CA GLU A 23 -28.44 0.64 1.26
C GLU A 23 -28.47 2.08 0.74
N SER A 24 -28.43 3.08 1.64
CA SER A 24 -28.33 4.50 1.25
C SER A 24 -26.93 4.92 0.76
N LEU A 25 -25.87 4.20 1.16
CA LEU A 25 -24.48 4.47 0.74
C LEU A 25 -24.07 3.68 -0.52
N GLY A 26 -24.89 2.72 -0.97
CA GLY A 26 -24.66 1.94 -2.18
C GLY A 26 -25.01 2.64 -3.51
N SER A 27 -25.67 3.80 -3.46
CA SER A 27 -26.31 4.37 -4.67
C SER A 27 -25.68 5.64 -5.25
N HIS A 28 -24.59 6.16 -4.66
CA HIS A 28 -23.85 7.29 -5.23
C HIS A 28 -22.35 6.98 -5.32
N GLY A 29 -21.89 6.67 -6.53
CA GLY A 29 -20.50 6.41 -6.87
C GLY A 29 -19.58 7.63 -6.74
N ILE A 30 -19.25 8.02 -5.50
CA ILE A 30 -18.29 9.10 -5.17
C ILE A 30 -17.24 8.61 -4.15
N LEU A 31 -16.85 7.34 -4.19
CA LEU A 31 -15.62 6.86 -3.52
C LEU A 31 -14.77 5.94 -4.43
N ALA A 32 -14.90 6.07 -5.76
CA ALA A 32 -14.11 5.30 -6.72
C ALA A 32 -12.79 5.98 -7.13
N LEU A 33 -12.41 7.10 -6.51
CA LEU A 33 -11.09 7.68 -6.71
C LEU A 33 -10.42 7.89 -5.36
N HIS A 34 -9.25 7.28 -5.22
CA HIS A 34 -8.31 7.41 -4.10
C HIS A 34 -8.40 6.35 -3.00
N ARG A 35 -8.12 5.09 -3.37
CA ARG A 35 -7.46 4.14 -2.45
C ARG A 35 -6.11 3.69 -3.04
N PRO A 36 -5.01 3.84 -2.29
CA PRO A 36 -3.67 3.58 -2.80
C PRO A 36 -3.47 2.08 -3.05
N SER A 37 -2.86 1.78 -4.20
CA SER A 37 -2.01 0.63 -4.49
C SER A 37 -2.37 -0.66 -3.74
N CYS A 38 -3.23 -1.48 -4.35
CA CYS A 38 -3.49 -2.86 -3.90
C CYS A 38 -2.18 -3.60 -3.54
N PRO A 39 -2.01 -4.06 -2.29
CA PRO A 39 -0.91 -4.97 -1.90
C PRO A 39 -0.96 -6.30 -2.67
N ALA A 40 -2.14 -6.69 -3.16
CA ALA A 40 -2.35 -7.92 -3.92
C ALA A 40 -1.56 -7.98 -5.24
N LEU A 41 -1.21 -6.84 -5.85
CA LEU A 41 -0.36 -6.84 -7.05
C LEU A 41 1.10 -7.16 -6.70
N LEU A 42 1.58 -6.73 -5.53
CA LEU A 42 2.92 -7.07 -5.05
C LEU A 42 3.03 -8.56 -4.71
N ALA A 43 1.96 -9.17 -4.20
CA ALA A 43 1.89 -10.60 -3.97
C ALA A 43 1.85 -11.42 -5.28
N ARG A 44 1.38 -10.83 -6.40
CA ARG A 44 1.29 -11.48 -7.73
C ARG A 44 2.59 -11.40 -8.55
N LEU A 45 3.62 -10.73 -8.04
CA LEU A 45 4.94 -10.71 -8.66
C LEU A 45 5.80 -11.67 -7.85
N ASP A 46 5.95 -12.89 -8.37
CA ASP A 46 6.63 -14.02 -7.71
C ASP A 46 8.09 -13.73 -7.34
N SER A 47 8.63 -12.58 -7.74
CA SER A 47 9.95 -12.10 -7.34
C SER A 47 10.05 -10.57 -7.36
N VAL A 48 10.78 -10.03 -6.38
CA VAL A 48 11.25 -8.63 -6.36
C VAL A 48 11.99 -8.28 -7.65
N LYS A 49 12.76 -9.22 -8.24
CA LYS A 49 13.46 -9.01 -9.51
C LYS A 49 12.47 -8.73 -10.65
N GLN A 50 11.39 -9.51 -10.75
CA GLN A 50 10.36 -9.31 -11.76
C GLN A 50 9.66 -7.96 -11.56
N TRP A 51 9.33 -7.59 -10.32
CA TRP A 51 8.75 -6.28 -10.01
C TRP A 51 9.64 -5.13 -10.52
N TRP A 52 10.95 -5.17 -10.21
CA TRP A 52 11.91 -4.17 -10.68
C TRP A 52 11.96 -4.07 -12.20
N PHE A 53 11.98 -5.22 -12.90
CA PHE A 53 12.02 -5.25 -14.35
C PHE A 53 10.74 -4.67 -14.97
N THR A 54 9.57 -5.03 -14.44
CA THR A 54 8.27 -4.55 -14.90
C THR A 54 8.11 -3.04 -14.70
N VAL A 55 8.53 -2.51 -13.54
CA VAL A 55 8.45 -1.06 -13.28
C VAL A 55 9.48 -0.26 -14.10
N GLY A 56 10.66 -0.84 -14.35
CA GLY A 56 11.70 -0.21 -15.18
C GLY A 56 11.37 -0.19 -16.68
N HIS A 57 10.66 -1.20 -17.17
CA HIS A 57 10.29 -1.36 -18.60
C HIS A 57 8.83 -1.03 -18.90
N SER A 58 8.08 -0.47 -17.94
CA SER A 58 6.67 -0.16 -18.17
C SER A 58 6.53 0.82 -19.34
N SER A 59 5.82 0.39 -20.38
CA SER A 59 5.56 1.19 -21.61
C SER A 59 4.71 2.44 -21.37
N VAL A 60 4.17 2.62 -20.16
CA VAL A 60 3.42 3.81 -19.75
C VAL A 60 4.39 4.73 -18.99
N PRO A 61 5.00 5.73 -19.65
CA PRO A 61 5.96 6.61 -19.00
C PRO A 61 5.22 7.52 -18.02
N LYS A 62 5.07 7.07 -16.77
CA LYS A 62 4.73 7.98 -15.68
C LYS A 62 5.96 8.85 -15.44
N LYS A 63 5.84 10.15 -15.76
CA LYS A 63 6.91 11.15 -15.61
C LYS A 63 7.58 10.97 -14.25
N GLY A 64 8.90 10.76 -14.25
CA GLY A 64 9.69 10.60 -13.02
C GLY A 64 9.86 9.18 -12.48
N THR A 65 9.23 8.14 -13.06
CA THR A 65 9.40 6.75 -12.56
C THR A 65 10.85 6.28 -12.58
N ARG A 66 11.56 6.52 -13.70
CA ARG A 66 12.97 6.14 -13.83
C ARG A 66 13.85 6.91 -12.84
N SER A 67 13.58 8.19 -12.62
CA SER A 67 14.28 9.02 -11.63
C SER A 67 14.04 8.52 -10.21
N LEU A 68 12.80 8.12 -9.88
CA LEU A 68 12.47 7.54 -8.59
C LEU A 68 13.18 6.19 -8.38
N LEU A 69 13.24 5.32 -9.40
CA LEU A 69 14.00 4.06 -9.32
C LEU A 69 15.48 4.31 -9.07
N LEU A 70 16.08 5.27 -9.77
CA LEU A 70 17.47 5.67 -9.55
C LEU A 70 17.69 6.18 -8.12
N LEU A 71 16.78 7.01 -7.60
CA LEU A 71 16.83 7.50 -6.23
C LEU A 71 16.76 6.37 -5.20
N VAL A 72 15.89 5.38 -5.40
CA VAL A 72 15.81 4.21 -4.50
C VAL A 72 17.11 3.43 -4.51
N VAL A 73 17.64 3.12 -5.70
CA VAL A 73 18.93 2.40 -5.85
C VAL A 73 20.07 3.16 -5.18
N TRP A 74 20.10 4.48 -5.37
CA TRP A 74 21.09 5.37 -4.76
C TRP A 74 21.03 5.33 -3.22
N GLN A 75 19.84 5.44 -2.63
CA GLN A 75 19.67 5.42 -1.17
C GLN A 75 20.07 4.07 -0.57
N ILE A 76 19.79 2.95 -1.25
CA ILE A 76 20.24 1.61 -0.83
C ILE A 76 21.77 1.51 -0.87
N TRP A 77 22.39 2.03 -1.93
CA TRP A 77 23.85 2.06 -2.04
C TRP A 77 24.50 2.90 -0.95
N LEU A 78 23.96 4.10 -0.68
CA LEU A 78 24.44 4.98 0.37
C LEU A 78 24.34 4.31 1.76
N GLU A 79 23.23 3.62 2.04
CA GLU A 79 23.04 2.87 3.28
C GLU A 79 24.07 1.73 3.42
N ARG A 80 24.29 0.96 2.34
CA ARG A 80 25.31 -0.10 2.34
C ARG A 80 26.71 0.46 2.63
N ASN A 81 27.05 1.61 2.06
CA ASN A 81 28.31 2.28 2.34
C ASN A 81 28.42 2.77 3.78
N ALA A 82 27.35 3.35 4.33
CA ALA A 82 27.33 3.76 5.74
C ALA A 82 27.56 2.58 6.69
N ARG A 83 26.92 1.42 6.41
CA ARG A 83 27.11 0.20 7.20
C ARG A 83 28.54 -0.33 7.15
N ILE A 84 29.14 -0.34 5.96
CA ILE A 84 30.49 -0.89 5.75
C ILE A 84 31.56 0.06 6.30
N PHE A 85 31.51 1.34 5.94
CA PHE A 85 32.60 2.29 6.23
C PHE A 85 32.41 3.05 7.54
N GLN A 86 31.17 3.29 7.96
CA GLN A 86 30.86 4.09 9.16
C GLN A 86 30.34 3.23 10.32
N ARG A 87 30.17 1.91 10.13
CA ARG A 87 29.55 0.98 11.09
C ARG A 87 28.18 1.48 11.59
N ARG A 88 27.52 2.32 10.80
CA ARG A 88 26.23 2.92 11.14
C ARG A 88 25.15 2.20 10.35
N GLU A 89 24.17 1.67 11.05
CA GLU A 89 22.99 1.06 10.47
C GLU A 89 21.79 1.98 10.65
N ARG A 90 21.06 2.20 9.55
CA ARG A 90 19.74 2.80 9.58
C ARG A 90 18.69 1.71 9.48
N SER A 91 17.58 1.90 10.20
CA SER A 91 16.44 1.01 10.09
C SER A 91 15.78 1.10 8.71
N ALA A 92 15.16 0.01 8.25
CA ALA A 92 14.38 0.00 7.01
C ALA A 92 13.29 1.09 6.95
N PRO A 93 12.46 1.33 8.01
CA PRO A 93 11.46 2.39 7.95
C PRO A 93 12.08 3.78 7.82
N ASP A 94 13.20 4.05 8.49
CA ASP A 94 13.90 5.34 8.38
C ASP A 94 14.48 5.56 6.96
N LEU A 95 15.02 4.50 6.35
CA LEU A 95 15.50 4.55 4.97
C LEU A 95 14.35 4.87 4.00
N ILE A 96 13.19 4.22 4.17
CA ILE A 96 12.00 4.48 3.36
C ILE A 96 11.49 5.91 3.57
N ALA A 97 11.49 6.41 4.80
CA ALA A 97 11.11 7.80 5.10
C ALA A 97 12.04 8.78 4.38
N ASN A 98 13.36 8.53 4.39
CA ASN A 98 14.34 9.37 3.70
C ASN A 98 14.14 9.38 2.18
N ILE A 99 13.91 8.21 1.57
CA ILE A 99 13.60 8.09 0.14
C ILE A 99 12.37 8.93 -0.22
N LYS A 100 11.30 8.86 0.59
CA LYS A 100 10.08 9.64 0.35
C LYS A 100 10.31 11.15 0.48
N ALA A 101 11.10 11.58 1.46
CA ALA A 101 11.45 12.99 1.64
C ALA A 101 12.24 13.51 0.43
N GLU A 102 13.27 12.77 0.01
CA GLU A 102 14.11 13.14 -1.14
C GLU A 102 13.30 13.16 -2.45
N ALA A 103 12.41 12.19 -2.65
CA ALA A 103 11.53 12.16 -3.82
C ALA A 103 10.60 13.38 -3.89
N ARG A 104 10.13 13.88 -2.74
CA ARG A 104 9.32 15.11 -2.69
C ARG A 104 10.14 16.33 -3.08
N LEU A 105 11.37 16.45 -2.58
CA LEU A 105 12.27 17.54 -2.94
C LEU A 105 12.55 17.56 -4.44
N TRP A 106 12.78 16.39 -5.04
CA TRP A 106 13.04 16.28 -6.47
C TRP A 106 11.82 16.57 -7.34
N GLY A 107 10.60 16.34 -6.81
CA GLY A 107 9.37 16.71 -7.50
C GLY A 107 9.07 18.20 -7.50
N LEU A 108 9.76 18.99 -6.67
CA LEU A 108 9.63 20.44 -6.58
C LEU A 108 10.67 21.19 -7.42
N ALA A 109 11.73 20.50 -7.88
CA ALA A 109 12.78 21.04 -8.73
C ALA A 109 12.40 20.98 -10.22
#